data_AF-A0A937FY21-F1
#
_entry.id   AF-A0A937FY21-F1
#
_cell.length_a   1.000
_cell.length_b   1.000
_cell.length_c   1.000
_cell.angle_alpha   90.00
_cell.angle_beta   90.00
_cell.angle_gamma   90.00
#
_symmetry.space_group_name_H-M   'P 1'
#
loop_
_entity.id
_entity.type
_entity.pdbx_description
1 polymer ?
#
loop_
_entity_poly.entity_id
_entity_poly.type
_entity_poly.pdbx_seq_one_letter_code
_entity_poly.pdbx_strand_id
1 'polypeptide(L)'
;MENKNTTWEESVQRYQQLLDALNQLVQDTSRLAGSYEKTNVDFAQLIYENGLYEIMKKADLLKEYERAFEFMHYSLKGQVAQLQQFRNILQHLSIKDPVNMPVN
;
A
#
# COMPACT_ATOMS: atom_id res chain seq x y z
N MET A 1 2.55 -16.96 35.37
CA MET A 1 1.67 -16.60 34.23
C MET A 1 1.41 -17.89 33.48
N GLU A 2 0.20 -18.41 33.57
CA GLU A 2 -0.19 -19.65 32.88
C GLU A 2 0.00 -19.47 31.37
N ASN A 3 0.76 -20.36 30.74
CA ASN A 3 0.78 -20.51 29.29
C ASN A 3 -0.61 -21.00 28.87
N LYS A 4 -1.52 -20.07 28.57
CA LYS A 4 -2.72 -20.38 27.80
C LYS A 4 -2.26 -20.75 26.41
N ASN A 5 -2.18 -22.06 26.13
CA ASN A 5 -2.03 -22.55 24.78
C ASN A 5 -3.17 -21.95 23.95
N THR A 6 -2.82 -21.13 22.95
CA THR A 6 -3.80 -20.58 22.01
C THR A 6 -4.48 -21.74 21.30
N THR A 7 -5.82 -21.77 21.28
CA THR A 7 -6.52 -22.85 20.58
C THR A 7 -6.38 -22.69 19.06
N TRP A 8 -6.64 -23.77 18.32
CA TRP A 8 -6.69 -23.72 16.86
C TRP A 8 -7.67 -22.64 16.37
N GLU A 9 -8.87 -22.59 16.95
CA GLU A 9 -9.91 -21.62 16.58
C GLU A 9 -9.45 -20.17 16.83
N GLU A 10 -8.81 -19.91 17.98
CA GLU A 10 -8.29 -18.60 18.33
C GLU A 10 -7.16 -18.17 17.38
N SER A 11 -6.28 -19.10 17.02
CA SER A 11 -5.18 -18.85 16.07
C SER A 11 -5.72 -18.49 14.69
N VAL A 12 -6.60 -19.33 14.13
CA VAL A 12 -7.23 -19.08 12.82
C VAL A 12 -7.98 -17.76 12.80
N GLN A 13 -8.76 -17.46 13.86
CA GLN A 13 -9.50 -16.20 13.95
C GLN A 13 -8.57 -14.97 13.95
N ARG A 14 -7.44 -15.02 14.66
CA ARG A 14 -6.47 -13.92 14.70
C ARG A 14 -5.78 -13.70 13.35
N TYR A 15 -5.37 -14.78 12.67
CA TYR A 15 -4.83 -14.67 11.32
C TYR A 15 -5.85 -14.10 10.33
N GLN A 16 -7.12 -14.52 10.44
CA GLN A 16 -8.20 -13.99 9.60
C GLN A 16 -8.38 -12.48 9.81
N GLN A 17 -8.43 -12.03 11.07
CA GLN A 17 -8.53 -10.60 11.41
C GLN A 17 -7.35 -9.80 10.85
N LEU A 18 -6.12 -10.33 10.95
CA LEU A 18 -4.92 -9.70 10.39
C LEU A 18 -4.97 -9.62 8.86
N LEU A 19 -5.39 -10.71 8.21
CA LEU A 19 -5.53 -10.74 6.75
C LEU A 19 -6.61 -9.77 6.26
N ASP A 20 -7.74 -9.67 6.96
CA ASP A 20 -8.81 -8.74 6.61
C ASP A 20 -8.39 -7.28 6.80
N ALA A 21 -7.74 -6.96 7.93
CA ALA A 21 -7.19 -5.63 8.16
C ALA A 21 -6.13 -5.25 7.10
N LEU A 22 -5.29 -6.20 6.70
CA LEU A 22 -4.27 -5.96 5.68
C LEU A 22 -4.88 -5.84 4.27
N ASN A 23 -5.92 -6.62 3.95
CA ASN A 23 -6.67 -6.47 2.71
C ASN A 23 -7.28 -5.06 2.61
N GLN A 24 -7.88 -4.58 3.69
CA GLN A 24 -8.43 -3.23 3.76
C GLN A 24 -7.33 -2.17 3.55
N LEU A 25 -6.18 -2.33 4.21
CA LEU A 25 -5.05 -1.41 4.07
C LEU A 25 -4.47 -1.39 2.65
N VAL A 26 -4.35 -2.55 1.99
CA VAL A 26 -3.96 -2.64 0.58
C VAL A 26 -4.95 -1.91 -0.32
N GLN A 27 -6.25 -2.13 -0.12
CA GLN A 27 -7.30 -1.47 -0.91
C GLN A 27 -7.26 0.05 -0.75
N ASP A 28 -7.15 0.53 0.50
CA ASP A 28 -7.14 1.95 0.81
C ASP A 28 -5.90 2.65 0.25
N THR A 29 -4.73 2.03 0.42
CA THR A 29 -3.46 2.56 -0.12
C THR A 29 -3.45 2.54 -1.64
N SER A 30 -4.01 1.50 -2.28
CA SER A 30 -4.11 1.43 -3.74
C SER A 30 -5.03 2.51 -4.30
N ARG A 31 -6.17 2.75 -3.63
CA ARG A 31 -7.08 3.83 -3.98
C ARG A 31 -6.43 5.20 -3.80
N LEU A 32 -5.70 5.42 -2.71
CA LEU A 32 -4.95 6.66 -2.50
C LEU A 32 -3.92 6.88 -3.60
N ALA A 33 -3.15 5.84 -3.97
CA ALA A 33 -2.17 5.90 -5.05
C ALA A 33 -2.82 6.28 -6.39
N GLY A 34 -3.95 5.65 -6.72
CA GLY A 34 -4.70 5.97 -7.94
C GLY A 34 -5.30 7.38 -7.95
N SER A 35 -5.84 7.85 -6.82
CA SER A 35 -6.34 9.22 -6.68
C SER A 35 -5.21 10.25 -6.81
N TYR A 36 -4.07 10.00 -6.17
CA TYR A 36 -2.89 10.85 -6.28
C TYR A 36 -2.41 10.95 -7.74
N GLU A 37 -2.26 9.81 -8.42
CA GLU A 37 -1.85 9.76 -9.83
C GLU A 37 -2.82 10.55 -10.72
N LYS A 38 -4.14 10.31 -10.57
CA LYS A 38 -5.15 11.02 -11.34
C LYS A 38 -5.08 12.54 -11.14
N THR A 39 -5.05 12.99 -9.88
CA THR A 39 -4.99 14.43 -9.58
C THR A 39 -3.70 15.07 -10.11
N ASN A 40 -2.57 14.35 -10.09
CA ASN A 40 -1.33 14.87 -10.67
C ASN A 40 -1.35 14.88 -12.19
N VAL A 41 -2.00 13.92 -12.85
CA VAL A 41 -2.18 13.96 -14.31
C VAL A 41 -3.04 15.15 -14.70
N ASP A 42 -4.15 15.40 -13.99
CA ASP A 42 -5.00 16.57 -14.23
C ASP A 42 -4.21 17.88 -14.05
N PHE A 43 -3.38 17.96 -13.01
CA PHE A 43 -2.51 19.12 -12.78
C PHE A 43 -1.40 19.25 -13.83
N ALA A 44 -0.76 18.15 -14.22
CA ALA A 44 0.23 18.13 -15.29
C ALA A 44 -0.36 18.61 -16.62
N GLN A 45 -1.62 18.27 -16.91
CA GLN A 45 -2.32 18.78 -18.08
C GLN A 45 -2.42 20.31 -18.05
N LEU A 46 -2.73 20.90 -16.88
CA LEU A 46 -2.71 22.36 -16.73
C LEU A 46 -1.33 22.96 -17.00
N ILE A 47 -0.26 22.26 -16.60
CA ILE A 47 1.13 22.68 -16.83
C ILE A 47 1.46 22.65 -18.31
N TYR A 48 1.40 21.47 -18.93
CA TYR A 48 1.97 21.25 -20.25
C TYR A 48 1.04 21.65 -21.40
N GLU A 49 -0.28 21.58 -21.21
CA GLU A 49 -1.25 21.87 -22.28
C GLU A 49 -1.93 23.24 -22.14
N ASN A 50 -2.10 23.76 -20.92
CA ASN A 50 -2.84 25.00 -20.66
C ASN A 50 -1.96 26.20 -20.31
N GLY A 51 -0.70 26.20 -20.76
CA GLY A 51 0.16 27.38 -20.77
C GLY A 51 0.80 27.77 -19.44
N LEU A 52 0.68 26.95 -18.38
CA LEU A 52 1.38 27.20 -17.12
C LEU A 52 2.86 26.77 -17.15
N TYR A 53 3.28 26.01 -18.17
CA TYR A 53 4.66 25.54 -18.33
C TYR A 53 5.69 26.67 -18.22
N GLU A 54 5.52 27.75 -18.99
CA GLU A 54 6.46 28.88 -18.99
C GLU A 54 6.47 29.63 -17.65
N ILE A 55 5.34 29.67 -16.94
CA ILE A 55 5.24 30.28 -15.62
C ILE A 55 6.01 29.43 -14.60
N MET A 56 5.78 28.12 -14.57
CA MET A 56 6.47 27.20 -13.68
C MET A 56 7.98 27.13 -13.94
N LYS A 57 8.39 27.21 -15.21
CA LYS A 57 9.79 27.25 -15.62
C LYS A 57 10.47 28.53 -15.19
N LYS A 58 9.81 29.70 -15.34
CA LYS A 58 10.34 30.99 -14.86
C LYS A 58 10.45 31.05 -13.34
N ALA A 59 9.55 30.37 -12.63
CA ALA A 59 9.59 30.26 -11.17
C ALA A 59 10.58 29.21 -10.65
N ASP A 60 11.25 28.46 -11.53
CA ASP A 60 12.13 27.31 -11.20
C ASP A 60 11.45 26.19 -10.40
N LEU A 61 10.11 26.10 -10.48
CA LEU A 61 9.32 25.10 -9.74
C LEU A 61 9.02 23.83 -10.55
N LEU A 62 9.20 23.88 -11.88
CA LEU A 62 8.81 22.76 -12.75
C LEU A 62 9.56 21.47 -12.41
N LYS A 63 10.89 21.55 -12.27
CA LYS A 63 11.72 20.37 -11.95
C LYS A 63 11.49 19.86 -10.53
N GLU A 64 11.20 20.76 -9.59
CA GLU A 64 10.88 20.38 -8.21
C GLU A 64 9.56 19.61 -8.16
N TYR A 65 8.55 20.10 -8.88
CA TYR A 65 7.27 19.42 -9.05
C TYR A 65 7.45 18.03 -9.68
N GLU A 66 8.15 17.92 -10.81
CA GLU A 66 8.37 16.64 -11.51
C GLU A 66 9.04 15.61 -10.60
N ARG A 67 10.08 16.01 -9.86
CA ARG A 67 10.77 15.14 -8.89
C ARG A 67 9.87 14.74 -7.72
N ALA A 68 9.09 15.67 -7.18
CA ALA A 68 8.17 15.38 -6.08
C ALA A 68 7.09 14.39 -6.52
N PHE A 69 6.57 14.54 -7.74
CA PHE A 69 5.62 13.61 -8.32
C PHE A 69 6.23 12.22 -8.49
N GLU A 70 7.40 12.12 -9.14
CA GLU A 70 8.10 10.85 -9.34
C GLU A 70 8.35 10.13 -8.01
N PHE A 71 8.89 10.84 -7.02
CA PHE A 71 9.16 10.30 -5.70
C PHE A 71 7.90 9.74 -5.02
N MET A 72 6.82 10.53 -5.01
CA MET A 72 5.59 10.13 -4.33
C MET A 72 4.87 9.00 -5.07
N HIS A 73 4.85 9.04 -6.40
CA HIS A 73 4.27 7.99 -7.24
C HIS A 73 4.92 6.64 -6.96
N TYR A 74 6.26 6.57 -6.99
CA TYR A 74 6.97 5.33 -6.71
C TYR A 74 6.91 4.92 -5.24
N SER A 75 6.87 5.87 -4.31
CA SER A 75 6.70 5.58 -2.89
C SER A 75 5.36 4.89 -2.63
N LEU A 76 4.26 5.44 -3.15
CA LEU A 76 2.92 4.87 -2.98
C LEU A 76 2.80 3.49 -3.64
N LYS A 77 3.32 3.33 -4.87
CA LYS A 77 3.37 2.02 -5.54
C LYS A 77 4.19 1.00 -4.75
N GLY A 78 5.33 1.42 -4.20
CA GLY A 78 6.18 0.58 -3.36
C GLY A 78 5.48 0.12 -2.08
N GLN A 79 4.74 1.02 -1.41
CA GLN A 79 3.96 0.68 -0.22
C GLN A 79 2.88 -0.36 -0.53
N VAL A 80 2.13 -0.20 -1.64
CA VAL A 80 1.14 -1.20 -2.07
C VAL A 80 1.79 -2.57 -2.28
N ALA A 81 2.94 -2.63 -2.96
CA ALA A 81 3.65 -3.87 -3.21
C ALA A 81 4.14 -4.54 -1.90
N GLN A 82 4.66 -3.76 -0.95
CA GLN A 82 5.09 -4.26 0.35
C GLN A 82 3.92 -4.83 1.16
N LEU A 83 2.78 -4.13 1.18
CA LEU A 83 1.58 -4.61 1.87
C LEU A 83 1.05 -5.92 1.26
N GLN A 84 1.08 -6.04 -0.07
CA GLN A 84 0.75 -7.29 -0.76
C GLN A 84 1.72 -8.43 -0.40
N GLN A 85 3.01 -8.12 -0.27
CA GLN A 85 4.00 -9.09 0.18
C GLN A 85 3.74 -9.54 1.62
N PHE A 86 3.44 -8.62 2.54
CA PHE A 86 3.07 -8.96 3.92
C PHE A 86 1.84 -9.86 3.97
N ARG A 87 0.85 -9.62 3.10
CA ARG A 87 -0.35 -10.44 3.01
C ARG A 87 0.00 -11.87 2.62
N ASN A 88 0.84 -12.04 1.61
CA ASN A 88 1.28 -13.36 1.17
C ASN A 88 2.07 -14.09 2.26
N ILE A 89 2.92 -13.37 3.00
CA ILE A 89 3.67 -13.95 4.14
C ILE A 89 2.71 -14.39 5.25
N LEU A 90 1.75 -13.54 5.64
CA LEU A 90 0.78 -13.88 6.68
C LEU A 90 -0.11 -15.05 6.29
N GLN A 91 -0.52 -15.13 5.03
CA GLN A 91 -1.29 -16.27 4.51
C GLN A 91 -0.47 -17.57 4.56
N HIS A 92 0.84 -17.50 4.32
CA HIS A 92 1.70 -18.67 4.44
C HIS A 92 1.91 -19.08 5.90
N LEU A 93 2.05 -18.10 6.80
CA LEU A 93 2.19 -18.34 8.23
C LEU A 93 0.93 -18.97 8.83
N SER A 94 -0.27 -18.54 8.42
CA SER A 94 -1.52 -19.11 8.93
C SER A 94 -1.66 -20.61 8.61
N ILE A 95 -1.12 -21.04 7.46
CA ILE A 95 -1.07 -22.46 7.03
C ILE A 95 0.00 -23.24 7.78
N LYS A 96 1.16 -22.62 8.04
CA LYS A 96 2.33 -23.26 8.64
C LYS A 96 2.36 -23.20 10.17
N ASP A 97 1.43 -22.50 10.80
CA ASP A 97 1.36 -22.42 12.24
C ASP A 97 1.22 -23.84 12.82
N PRO A 98 2.12 -24.29 13.71
CA PRO A 98 2.03 -25.61 14.33
C PRO A 98 0.71 -25.87 15.06
N VAL A 99 0.05 -24.82 15.55
CA VAL A 99 -1.28 -24.90 16.15
C VAL A 99 -2.35 -25.19 15.10
N ASN A 100 -2.11 -24.81 13.83
CA ASN A 100 -3.02 -24.96 12.69
C ASN A 100 -2.74 -26.18 11.79
N MET A 101 -1.66 -26.93 12.04
CA MET A 101 -1.36 -28.15 11.27
C MET A 101 -2.30 -29.29 11.70
N PRO A 102 -2.94 -30.01 10.76
CA PRO A 102 -3.68 -31.21 11.10
C PRO A 102 -2.73 -32.27 11.68
N VAL A 103 -3.08 -32.84 12.83
CA VAL A 103 -2.34 -33.95 13.44
C VAL A 103 -2.63 -35.19 12.58
N ASN A 104 -1.61 -35.72 11.91
CA ASN A 104 -1.70 -37.00 11.18
C ASN A 104 -1.82 -38.18 12.14
#